data_AF-A0A1Z4M2M8-F1
#
_entry.id   AF-A0A1Z4M2M8-F1
#
_cell.length_a   1.000
_cell.length_b   1.000
_cell.length_c   1.000
_cell.angle_alpha   90.00
_cell.angle_beta   90.00
_cell.angle_gamma   90.00
#
_symmetry.space_group_name_H-M   'P 1'
#
loop_
_entity.id
_entity.type
_entity.pdbx_description
1 polymer ?
#
loop_
_entity_poly.entity_id
_entity_poly.type
_entity_poly.pdbx_seq_one_letter_code
_entity_poly.pdbx_strand_id
1 'polypeptide(L)'
;MVCKKMAKKNLLRELKAISSSKIKNVFAYSDYWELWELGEDKSALLLEEGSFEECLEALHFYIITELEYKIREEKNMTIREHPDWFPDELRKRHQLRVEEIKRECFQKGKCITPNWSLRSVRNRHQCKWIAKNGNPSPHYPGA
;
A
#
# COMPACT_ATOMS: atom_id res chain seq x y z
N MET A 1 -14.40 44.03 -35.45
CA MET A 1 -15.29 43.65 -34.34
C MET A 1 -14.66 42.48 -33.59
N VAL A 2 -14.70 42.55 -32.26
CA VAL A 2 -13.71 42.01 -31.32
C VAL A 2 -14.14 40.66 -30.70
N CYS A 3 -13.14 39.82 -30.38
CA CYS A 3 -13.11 38.72 -29.39
C CYS A 3 -14.17 37.59 -29.41
N LYS A 4 -13.74 36.41 -29.86
CA LYS A 4 -14.06 35.12 -29.20
C LYS A 4 -12.85 34.17 -29.24
N LYS A 5 -11.77 34.56 -28.55
CA LYS A 5 -10.60 33.69 -28.25
C LYS A 5 -10.41 33.56 -26.73
N MET A 6 -11.48 33.29 -25.98
CA MET A 6 -11.42 33.14 -24.52
C MET A 6 -12.21 31.95 -24.00
N ALA A 7 -11.94 30.74 -24.51
CA ALA A 7 -12.45 29.51 -23.88
C ALA A 7 -11.40 28.39 -23.75
N LYS A 8 -10.43 28.30 -24.67
CA LYS A 8 -9.44 27.21 -24.63
C LYS A 8 -8.30 27.36 -23.62
N LYS A 9 -7.99 28.58 -23.14
CA LYS A 9 -6.86 28.80 -22.21
C LYS A 9 -7.21 28.47 -20.75
N ASN A 10 -8.47 28.56 -20.33
CA ASN A 10 -8.88 28.25 -18.96
C ASN A 10 -9.07 26.75 -18.75
N LEU A 11 -9.61 26.02 -19.72
CA LEU A 11 -9.75 24.55 -19.63
C LEU A 11 -8.40 23.83 -19.47
N LEU A 12 -7.36 24.33 -20.17
CA LEU A 12 -6.00 23.77 -20.06
C LEU A 12 -5.30 24.11 -18.74
N ARG A 13 -5.68 25.21 -18.08
CA ARG A 13 -5.19 25.56 -16.74
C ARG A 13 -5.87 24.70 -15.66
N GLU A 14 -7.16 24.45 -15.80
CA GLU A 14 -7.91 23.55 -14.90
C GLU A 14 -7.45 22.09 -15.04
N LEU A 15 -7.21 21.60 -16.26
CA LEU A 15 -6.65 20.25 -16.46
C LEU A 15 -5.20 20.12 -15.96
N LYS A 16 -4.38 21.18 -16.03
CA LYS A 16 -3.04 21.18 -15.40
C LYS A 16 -3.12 21.29 -13.87
N ALA A 17 -4.11 21.99 -13.32
CA ALA A 17 -4.33 22.06 -11.88
C ALA A 17 -4.82 20.72 -11.30
N ILE A 18 -5.64 19.97 -12.04
CA ILE A 18 -6.08 18.61 -11.65
C ILE A 18 -4.91 17.62 -11.67
N SER A 19 -3.88 17.85 -12.49
CA SER A 19 -2.63 17.05 -12.47
C SER A 19 -1.68 17.36 -11.31
N SER A 20 -1.95 18.40 -10.51
CA SER A 20 -1.01 18.89 -9.49
C SER A 20 -1.17 18.25 -8.10
N SER A 21 -2.24 17.49 -7.87
CA SER A 21 -2.24 16.45 -6.83
C SER A 21 -1.65 15.16 -7.39
N LYS A 22 -0.42 15.22 -7.93
CA LYS A 22 0.39 14.01 -8.07
C LYS A 22 0.62 13.52 -6.65
N ILE A 23 -0.20 12.58 -6.22
CA ILE A 23 0.07 11.82 -5.02
C ILE A 23 1.44 11.18 -5.27
N LYS A 24 2.48 11.78 -4.69
CA LYS A 24 3.83 11.30 -4.90
C LYS A 24 3.93 10.02 -4.10
N ASN A 25 4.07 8.90 -4.81
CA ASN A 25 4.45 7.60 -4.27
C ASN A 25 5.90 7.66 -3.77
N VAL A 26 6.15 8.56 -2.81
CA VAL A 26 7.49 8.87 -2.30
C VAL A 26 8.14 7.63 -1.72
N PHE A 27 7.37 6.77 -1.07
CA PHE A 27 7.89 5.57 -0.42
C PHE A 27 8.04 4.39 -1.36
N ALA A 28 7.66 4.50 -2.65
CA ALA A 28 8.04 3.49 -3.65
C ALA A 28 9.57 3.40 -3.85
N TYR A 29 10.32 4.36 -3.30
CA TYR A 29 11.78 4.38 -3.27
C TYR A 29 12.36 3.90 -1.93
N SER A 30 11.52 3.44 -0.99
CA SER A 30 12.01 2.72 0.17
C SER A 30 12.34 1.29 -0.23
N ASP A 31 13.57 0.89 0.02
CA ASP A 31 14.11 -0.45 -0.20
C ASP A 31 14.05 -1.32 1.05
N TYR A 32 13.61 -0.78 2.18
CA TYR A 32 13.56 -1.49 3.46
C TYR A 32 12.24 -1.22 4.20
N TRP A 33 11.57 -2.30 4.54
CA TRP A 33 10.23 -2.36 5.12
C TRP A 33 10.22 -3.36 6.28
N GLU A 34 9.29 -3.16 7.20
CA GLU A 34 9.03 -4.07 8.30
C GLU A 34 7.53 -4.39 8.36
N LEU A 35 7.22 -5.67 8.52
CA LEU A 35 5.91 -6.19 8.85
C LEU A 35 5.86 -6.58 10.33
N TRP A 36 4.89 -6.04 11.06
CA TRP A 36 4.68 -6.32 12.47
C TRP A 36 3.29 -6.90 12.70
N GLU A 37 3.18 -7.92 13.53
CA GLU A 37 1.93 -8.32 14.19
C GLU A 37 1.68 -7.41 15.40
N LEU A 38 0.44 -7.01 15.61
CA LEU A 38 0.01 -6.16 16.71
C LEU A 38 -0.89 -6.97 17.64
N GLY A 39 -0.42 -7.21 18.86
CA GLY A 39 -1.19 -7.88 19.90
C GLY A 39 -2.14 -6.93 20.64
N GLU A 40 -3.22 -7.48 21.19
CA GLU A 40 -4.21 -6.74 21.98
C GLU A 40 -3.61 -6.12 23.27
N ASP A 41 -2.55 -6.72 23.79
CA ASP A 41 -1.80 -6.31 24.98
C ASP A 41 -0.74 -5.22 24.69
N LYS A 42 -0.81 -4.58 23.51
CA LYS A 42 0.20 -3.64 22.99
C LYS A 42 1.56 -4.30 22.73
N SER A 43 1.64 -5.62 22.73
CA SER A 43 2.81 -6.31 22.20
C SER A 43 2.89 -6.10 20.68
N ALA A 44 4.11 -6.11 20.16
CA ALA A 44 4.34 -6.09 18.73
C ALA A 44 5.45 -7.10 18.42
N LEU A 45 5.18 -7.99 17.48
CA LEU A 45 6.13 -9.00 17.02
C LEU A 45 6.54 -8.66 15.58
N LEU A 46 7.85 -8.55 15.34
CA LEU A 46 8.38 -8.40 13.98
C LEU A 46 8.21 -9.75 13.28
N LEU A 47 7.47 -9.77 12.18
CA LEU A 47 7.20 -10.97 11.39
C LEU A 47 8.17 -11.11 10.22
N GLU A 48 8.47 -10.00 9.54
CA GLU A 48 9.34 -9.96 8.36
C GLU A 48 9.96 -8.57 8.22
N GLU A 49 11.19 -8.52 7.70
CA GLU A 49 11.86 -7.29 7.30
C GLU A 49 12.67 -7.48 6.02
N GLY A 50 12.68 -6.46 5.16
CA GLY A 50 13.39 -6.53 3.89
C GLY A 50 12.74 -5.68 2.81
N SER A 51 12.66 -6.24 1.60
CA SER A 51 11.97 -5.60 0.50
C SER A 51 10.46 -5.48 0.77
N PHE A 52 9.82 -4.57 0.02
CA PHE A 52 8.37 -4.42 0.12
C PHE A 52 7.65 -5.71 -0.30
N GLU A 53 8.18 -6.39 -1.32
CA GLU A 53 7.64 -7.63 -1.86
C GLU A 53 7.71 -8.78 -0.85
N GLU A 54 8.85 -8.98 -0.18
CA GLU A 54 9.01 -10.00 0.88
C GLU A 54 8.01 -9.76 2.02
N CYS A 55 7.91 -8.52 2.51
CA CYS A 55 6.93 -8.18 3.54
C CYS A 55 5.48 -8.39 3.07
N LEU A 56 5.19 -8.13 1.78
CA LEU A 56 3.85 -8.31 1.23
C LEU A 56 3.49 -9.79 1.06
N GLU A 57 4.46 -10.63 0.73
CA GLU A 57 4.31 -12.10 0.68
C GLU A 57 4.02 -12.67 2.07
N ALA A 58 4.77 -12.25 3.09
CA ALA A 58 4.50 -12.63 4.48
C ALA A 58 3.10 -12.18 4.95
N LEU A 59 2.66 -11.00 4.48
CA LEU A 59 1.35 -10.44 4.81
C LEU A 59 0.17 -11.17 4.12
N HIS A 60 0.42 -11.99 3.10
CA HIS A 60 -0.61 -12.65 2.31
C HIS A 60 -1.61 -13.45 3.16
N PHE A 61 -1.10 -14.22 4.13
CA PHE A 61 -1.92 -15.06 5.02
C PHE A 61 -2.91 -14.22 5.85
N TYR A 62 -2.46 -13.09 6.38
CA TYR A 62 -3.30 -12.19 7.18
C TYR A 62 -4.42 -11.58 6.33
N ILE A 63 -4.10 -11.13 5.12
CA ILE A 63 -5.11 -10.57 4.20
C ILE A 63 -6.17 -11.60 3.85
N ILE A 64 -5.75 -12.82 3.49
CA ILE A 64 -6.69 -13.90 3.17
C ILE A 64 -7.60 -14.20 4.35
N THR A 65 -7.02 -14.40 5.54
CA THR A 65 -7.78 -14.70 6.76
C THR A 65 -8.80 -13.61 7.08
N GLU A 66 -8.38 -12.34 7.09
CA GLU A 66 -9.28 -11.19 7.32
C GLU A 66 -10.42 -11.13 6.30
N LEU A 67 -10.12 -11.35 5.02
CA LEU A 67 -11.12 -11.32 3.95
C LEU A 67 -12.09 -12.49 4.04
N GLU A 68 -11.62 -13.69 4.38
CA GLU A 68 -12.50 -14.85 4.56
C GLU A 68 -13.52 -14.59 5.66
N TYR A 69 -13.07 -14.14 6.85
CA TYR A 69 -13.97 -13.79 7.94
C TYR A 69 -14.97 -12.73 7.52
N LYS A 70 -14.51 -11.66 6.86
CA LYS A 70 -15.37 -10.57 6.41
C LYS A 70 -16.40 -11.00 5.37
N ILE A 71 -16.01 -11.78 4.36
CA ILE A 71 -16.93 -12.28 3.34
C ILE A 71 -17.98 -13.18 3.99
N ARG A 72 -17.57 -14.08 4.89
CA ARG A 72 -18.49 -14.99 5.59
C ARG A 72 -19.48 -14.23 6.45
N GLU A 73 -19.02 -13.23 7.19
CA GLU A 73 -19.88 -12.36 8.01
C GLU A 73 -20.89 -11.59 7.12
N GLU A 74 -20.43 -10.94 6.05
CA GLU A 74 -21.30 -10.22 5.10
C GLU A 74 -22.35 -11.11 4.43
N LYS A 75 -22.03 -12.39 4.25
CA LYS A 75 -22.91 -13.39 3.61
C LYS A 75 -23.65 -14.27 4.61
N ASN A 76 -23.47 -14.03 5.91
CA ASN A 76 -24.02 -14.82 7.01
C ASN A 76 -23.76 -16.33 6.85
N MET A 77 -22.55 -16.69 6.44
CA MET A 77 -22.13 -18.05 6.16
C MET A 77 -21.43 -18.68 7.36
N THR A 78 -21.58 -20.01 7.50
CA THR A 78 -20.81 -20.76 8.49
C THR A 78 -19.37 -21.00 8.01
N ILE A 79 -18.44 -21.25 8.93
CA ILE A 79 -17.01 -21.51 8.59
C ILE A 79 -16.84 -22.74 7.68
N ARG A 80 -17.76 -23.71 7.76
CA ARG A 80 -17.67 -24.98 7.02
C ARG A 80 -18.25 -24.92 5.61
N GLU A 81 -18.96 -23.85 5.26
CA GLU A 81 -19.52 -23.67 3.93
C GLU A 81 -18.48 -23.11 2.97
N HIS A 82 -18.27 -23.79 1.83
CA HIS A 82 -17.40 -23.30 0.75
C HIS A 82 -18.14 -23.43 -0.59
N PRO A 83 -19.06 -22.50 -0.90
CA PRO A 83 -19.72 -22.44 -2.19
C PRO A 83 -18.71 -22.26 -3.33
N ASP A 84 -19.04 -22.75 -4.52
CA ASP A 84 -18.17 -22.68 -5.70
C ASP A 84 -17.73 -21.25 -6.08
N TRP A 85 -18.54 -20.24 -5.75
CA TRP A 85 -18.23 -18.83 -6.01
C TRP A 85 -17.20 -18.23 -5.03
N PHE A 86 -17.00 -18.85 -3.86
CA PHE A 86 -16.21 -18.28 -2.76
C PHE A 86 -14.72 -18.08 -3.12
N PRO A 87 -14.02 -19.04 -3.75
CA PRO A 87 -12.62 -18.85 -4.13
C PRO A 87 -12.40 -17.67 -5.09
N ASP A 88 -13.32 -17.45 -6.03
CA ASP A 88 -13.20 -16.35 -7.00
C ASP A 88 -13.46 -14.98 -6.37
N GLU A 89 -14.46 -14.90 -5.49
CA GLU A 89 -14.73 -13.67 -4.73
C GLU A 89 -13.57 -13.33 -3.79
N LEU A 90 -13.02 -14.33 -3.08
CA LEU A 90 -11.85 -14.15 -2.22
C LEU A 90 -10.64 -13.67 -3.01
N ARG A 91 -10.33 -14.29 -4.16
CA ARG A 91 -9.23 -13.89 -5.04
C ARG A 91 -9.39 -12.44 -5.51
N LYS A 92 -10.60 -12.06 -5.95
CA LYS A 92 -10.90 -10.70 -6.41
C LYS A 92 -10.69 -9.68 -5.31
N ARG A 93 -11.23 -9.93 -4.11
CA ARG A 93 -11.07 -9.02 -2.96
C ARG A 93 -9.64 -8.96 -2.46
N HIS A 94 -8.93 -10.08 -2.48
CA HIS A 94 -7.51 -10.14 -2.14
C HIS A 94 -6.69 -9.23 -3.06
N GLN A 95 -6.89 -9.34 -4.38
CA GLN A 95 -6.17 -8.48 -5.34
C GLN A 95 -6.47 -6.99 -5.10
N LEU A 96 -7.75 -6.63 -4.89
CA LEU A 96 -8.12 -5.26 -4.56
C LEU A 96 -7.45 -4.77 -3.28
N ARG A 97 -7.43 -5.60 -2.24
CA ARG A 97 -6.84 -5.27 -0.94
C ARG A 97 -5.33 -5.08 -1.02
N VAL A 98 -4.63 -5.93 -1.78
CA VAL A 98 -3.19 -5.78 -2.04
C VAL A 98 -2.88 -4.45 -2.74
N GLU A 99 -3.68 -4.06 -3.74
CA GLU A 99 -3.48 -2.79 -4.45
C GLU A 99 -3.78 -1.56 -3.57
N GLU A 100 -4.72 -1.68 -2.63
CA GLU A 100 -4.95 -0.66 -1.60
C GLU A 100 -3.76 -0.52 -0.65
N ILE A 101 -3.22 -1.64 -0.17
CA ILE A 101 -2.06 -1.66 0.74
C ILE A 101 -0.84 -1.04 0.06
N LYS A 102 -0.52 -1.47 -1.18
CA LYS A 102 0.54 -0.88 -1.99
C LYS A 102 0.39 0.63 -2.11
N ARG A 103 -0.81 1.08 -2.46
CA ARG A 103 -1.12 2.50 -2.60
C ARG A 103 -0.90 3.24 -1.28
N GLU A 104 -1.41 2.72 -0.17
CA GLU A 104 -1.26 3.37 1.12
C GLU A 104 0.20 3.45 1.57
N CYS A 105 0.92 2.33 1.46
CA CYS A 105 2.33 2.23 1.78
C CYS A 105 3.16 3.20 0.93
N PHE A 106 3.00 3.24 -0.38
CA PHE A 106 3.81 4.13 -1.23
C PHE A 106 3.52 5.62 -1.02
N GLN A 107 2.33 5.94 -0.52
CA GLN A 107 1.93 7.33 -0.26
C GLN A 107 2.34 7.82 1.12
N LYS A 108 2.08 7.01 2.15
CA LYS A 108 2.22 7.37 3.56
C LYS A 108 3.45 6.77 4.22
N GLY A 109 4.03 5.74 3.61
CA GLY A 109 5.13 4.96 4.17
C GLY A 109 4.67 3.88 5.13
N LYS A 110 3.36 3.64 5.25
CA LYS A 110 2.79 2.64 6.13
C LYS A 110 1.34 2.30 5.82
N CYS A 111 0.92 1.09 6.17
CA CYS A 111 -0.47 0.63 6.27
C CYS A 111 -0.63 -0.01 7.67
N ILE A 112 -1.68 0.36 8.40
CA ILE A 112 -1.90 -0.12 9.78
C ILE A 112 -3.33 -0.67 9.88
N THR A 113 -3.47 -1.88 10.38
CA THR A 113 -4.74 -2.51 10.76
C THR A 113 -4.74 -2.78 12.27
N PRO A 114 -5.84 -3.31 12.85
CA PRO A 114 -5.84 -3.72 14.24
C PRO A 114 -4.82 -4.83 14.57
N ASN A 115 -4.56 -5.73 13.63
CA ASN A 115 -3.79 -6.96 13.87
C ASN A 115 -2.35 -6.89 13.35
N TRP A 116 -2.05 -5.97 12.45
CA TRP A 116 -0.72 -5.88 11.84
C TRP A 116 -0.41 -4.46 11.35
N SER A 117 0.87 -4.19 11.14
CA SER A 117 1.33 -2.99 10.45
C SER A 117 2.47 -3.28 9.50
N LEU A 118 2.39 -2.70 8.31
CA LEU A 118 3.47 -2.71 7.32
C LEU A 118 4.01 -1.29 7.18
N ARG A 119 5.31 -1.09 7.39
CA ARG A 119 5.90 0.27 7.40
C ARG A 119 7.29 0.33 6.80
N SER A 120 7.57 1.45 6.15
CA SER A 120 8.88 1.80 5.63
C SER A 120 9.78 2.23 6.79
N VAL A 121 10.98 1.68 6.87
CA VAL A 121 12.00 2.12 7.83
C VAL A 121 12.58 3.49 7.43
N ARG A 122 12.61 3.77 6.12
CA ARG A 122 13.03 5.08 5.62
C ARG A 122 11.97 6.14 5.83
N ASN A 123 12.40 7.33 6.21
CA ASN A 123 11.53 8.48 6.29
C ASN A 123 11.33 9.14 4.91
N ARG A 124 10.35 10.05 4.84
CA ARG A 124 9.97 10.75 3.59
C ARG A 124 11.13 11.55 2.97
N HIS A 125 12.03 12.11 3.78
CA HIS A 125 13.17 12.90 3.27
C HIS A 125 14.20 12.01 2.59
N GLN A 126 14.54 10.89 3.22
CA GLN A 126 15.43 9.87 2.66
C GLN A 126 14.88 9.37 1.32
N CYS A 127 13.61 8.96 1.28
CA CYS A 127 12.97 8.48 0.05
C CYS A 127 12.94 9.53 -1.07
N LYS A 128 12.69 10.81 -0.74
CA LYS A 128 12.78 11.92 -1.73
C LYS A 128 14.20 12.14 -2.24
N TRP A 129 15.21 11.92 -1.39
CA TRP A 129 16.61 12.01 -1.79
C TRP A 129 16.95 10.87 -2.75
N ILE A 130 16.55 9.64 -2.44
CA ILE A 130 16.74 8.45 -3.30
C ILE A 130 16.06 8.64 -4.65
N ALA A 131 14.82 9.13 -4.65
CA ALA A 131 14.09 9.42 -5.89
C ALA A 131 14.79 10.42 -6.82
N LYS A 132 15.66 11.28 -6.27
CA LYS A 132 16.41 12.30 -7.02
C LYS A 132 17.82 11.87 -7.39
N ASN A 133 18.48 11.12 -6.53
CA ASN A 133 19.92 10.85 -6.61
C ASN A 133 20.26 9.37 -6.85
N GLY A 134 19.25 8.49 -6.86
CA GLY A 134 19.44 7.04 -6.86
C GLY A 134 19.60 6.49 -5.44
N ASN A 135 19.44 5.17 -5.31
CA ASN A 135 19.70 4.49 -4.04
C ASN A 135 21.22 4.51 -3.82
N PRO A 136 21.74 5.10 -2.72
CA PRO A 136 23.13 4.89 -2.41
C PRO A 136 23.24 3.40 -2.09
N SER A 137 23.92 2.65 -2.96
CA SER A 137 24.16 1.22 -2.75
C SER A 137 24.56 1.03 -1.29
N PRO A 138 23.99 0.05 -0.56
CA PRO A 138 24.43 -0.19 0.80
C PRO A 138 25.92 -0.50 0.73
N HIS A 139 26.74 0.46 1.16
CA HIS A 139 28.09 0.16 1.56
C HIS A 139 27.94 -0.74 2.77
N TYR A 140 27.94 -2.05 2.55
CA TYR A 140 28.22 -3.01 3.61
C TYR A 140 29.64 -2.72 4.08
N PRO A 141 29.85 -2.14 5.28
CA PRO A 141 31.16 -2.10 5.87
C PRO A 141 31.33 -3.46 6.54
N GLY A 142 31.82 -4.44 5.79
CA GLY A 142 32.38 -5.71 6.30
C GLY A 142 31.52 -6.53 7.28
N ALA A 143 31.08 -7.70 6.82
CA ALA A 143 30.98 -8.88 7.68
C ALA A 143 31.57 -10.06 6.92
#